data_AF-A0A524D9D3-F1
#
_entry.id   AF-A0A524D9D3-F1
#
_cell.length_a   1.000
_cell.length_b   1.000
_cell.length_c   1.000
_cell.angle_alpha   90.00
_cell.angle_beta   90.00
_cell.angle_gamma   90.00
#
_symmetry.space_group_name_H-M   'P 1'
#
loop_
_entity.id
_entity.type
_entity.pdbx_description
1 polymer ?
#
loop_
_entity_poly.entity_id
_entity_poly.type
_entity_poly.pdbx_seq_one_letter_code
_entity_poly.pdbx_strand_id
1 'polypeptide(L)' 'MLETGSIYETITPEETMTVADLLKELELEDRYFAVLVNGKKVGPDKVLSPQDEITILPYIAGGY' A
#
# COMPACT_ATOMS: atom_id res chain seq x y z
N MET A 1 1.12 -20.81 -9.26
CA MET A 1 -0.35 -20.64 -9.23
C MET A 1 -0.61 -19.72 -8.06
N LEU A 2 -0.85 -18.43 -8.31
CA LEU A 2 -1.05 -17.44 -7.25
C LEU A 2 -2.51 -17.54 -6.82
N GLU A 3 -2.74 -17.96 -5.58
CA GLU A 3 -4.06 -18.07 -4.99
C GLU A 3 -4.71 -16.69 -4.92
N THR A 4 -5.74 -16.50 -5.73
CA THR A 4 -6.60 -15.33 -5.73
C THR A 4 -7.45 -15.33 -4.47
N GLY A 5 -6.94 -14.72 -3.40
CA GLY A 5 -7.63 -14.69 -2.13
C GLY A 5 -6.97 -13.69 -1.19
N SER A 6 -7.15 -12.41 -1.48
CA SER A 6 -6.72 -11.25 -0.68
C SER A 6 -5.28 -10.81 -0.90
N ILE A 7 -5.11 -9.69 -1.60
CA ILE A 7 -3.82 -8.98 -1.64
C ILE A 7 -3.52 -8.41 -0.25
N TYR A 8 -2.94 -9.23 0.61
CA TYR A 8 -2.26 -8.78 1.83
C TYR A 8 -0.77 -9.00 1.60
N GLU A 9 -0.09 -7.98 1.08
CA GLU A 9 1.37 -7.99 1.05
C GLU A 9 1.85 -6.95 2.05
N THR A 10 2.32 -7.42 3.21
CA THR A 10 3.04 -6.58 4.16
C THR A 10 4.45 -6.38 3.62
N ILE A 11 4.73 -5.19 3.11
CA ILE A 11 6.02 -4.85 2.51
C ILE A 11 6.80 -4.02 3.52
N THR A 12 8.02 -4.45 3.82
CA THR A 12 8.96 -3.68 4.64
C THR A 12 9.90 -2.94 3.70
N PRO A 13 9.88 -1.60 3.64
CA PRO A 13 10.75 -0.86 2.75
C PRO A 13 12.20 -0.99 3.24
N GLU A 14 13.11 -1.35 2.33
CA GLU A 14 14.55 -1.46 2.63
C GLU A 14 15.21 -0.08 2.83
N GLU A 15 14.61 0.96 2.22
CA GLU A 15 15.09 2.34 2.27
C GLU A 15 13.97 3.33 2.60
N THR A 16 14.34 4.54 3.02
CA THR A 16 13.36 5.60 3.30
C THR A 16 12.76 6.09 1.99
N MET A 17 11.51 5.72 1.71
CA MET A 17 10.79 6.07 0.49
C MET A 17 9.43 6.68 0.80
N THR A 18 8.78 7.30 -0.19
CA THR A 18 7.40 7.75 -0.01
C THR A 18 6.40 6.65 -0.37
N VAL A 19 5.16 6.80 0.08
CA VAL A 19 4.05 5.95 -0.38
C VAL A 19 3.91 6.00 -1.90
N ALA A 20 4.14 7.16 -2.53
CA ALA A 20 4.10 7.29 -3.99
C ALA A 20 5.19 6.46 -4.68
N ASP A 21 6.41 6.46 -4.14
CA ASP A 21 7.51 5.63 -4.65
C ASP A 21 7.16 4.15 -4.54
N LEU A 22 6.69 3.71 -3.37
CA LEU A 22 6.27 2.31 -3.14
C LEU A 22 5.18 1.87 -4.14
N LEU A 23 4.13 2.68 -4.32
CA LEU A 23 3.07 2.37 -5.27
C LEU A 23 3.58 2.30 -6.70
N LYS A 24 4.53 3.18 -7.07
CA LYS A 24 5.14 3.19 -8.39
C LYS A 24 6.01 1.95 -8.63
N GLU A 25 6.78 1.50 -7.64
CA GLU A 25 7.59 0.27 -7.73
C GLU A 25 6.72 -0.98 -7.92
N LEU A 26 5.54 -0.99 -7.30
CA LEU A 26 4.56 -2.07 -7.43
C LEU A 26 3.65 -1.94 -8.65
N GLU A 27 3.86 -0.92 -9.49
CA GLU A 27 3.02 -0.60 -10.65
C GLU A 27 1.53 -0.42 -10.28
N LEU A 28 1.26 0.10 -9.08
CA LEU A 28 -0.08 0.37 -8.55
C LEU A 28 -0.45 1.85 -8.72
N GLU A 29 -1.67 2.12 -9.17
CA GLU A 29 -2.19 3.49 -9.23
C GLU A 29 -2.92 3.87 -7.93
N ASP A 30 -2.50 4.96 -7.28
CA ASP A 30 -3.09 5.55 -6.06
C ASP A 30 -4.63 5.64 -6.09
N ARG A 31 -5.22 5.95 -7.25
CA ARG A 31 -6.68 6.05 -7.41
C ARG A 31 -7.44 4.75 -7.10
N TYR A 32 -6.78 3.60 -7.19
CA TYR A 32 -7.38 2.28 -6.97
C TYR A 32 -6.95 1.64 -5.66
N PHE A 33 -6.01 2.24 -4.92
CA PHE A 33 -5.48 1.65 -3.70
C PHE A 33 -5.39 2.68 -2.56
N ALA A 34 -5.81 2.27 -1.36
CA ALA A 34 -5.57 3.00 -0.13
C ALA A 34 -4.37 2.40 0.60
N VAL A 35 -3.44 3.23 1.04
CA VAL A 35 -2.29 2.80 1.84
C VAL A 35 -2.50 3.18 3.30
N LEU A 36 -2.35 2.19 4.18
CA LEU A 36 -2.36 2.32 5.63
C LEU A 36 -0.93 2.15 6.15
N VAL A 37 -0.53 3.01 7.07
CA VAL A 37 0.73 2.91 7.81
C VAL A 37 0.39 2.80 9.30
N ASN A 38 0.79 1.71 9.94
CA ASN A 38 0.42 1.35 11.31
C ASN A 38 -1.10 1.44 11.55
N GLY A 39 -1.88 0.92 10.60
CA GLY A 39 -3.35 0.94 10.62
C GLY A 39 -4.00 2.29 10.31
N LYS A 40 -3.25 3.35 9.98
CA LYS A 40 -3.80 4.67 9.64
C LYS A 40 -3.63 5.00 8.17
N LYS A 41 -4.69 5.47 7.52
CA LYS A 41 -4.64 5.93 6.13
C LYS A 41 -3.70 7.14 6.02
N VAL A 42 -2.81 7.07 5.05
CA VAL A 42 -1.83 8.13 4.76
C VAL A 42 -1.94 8.56 3.29
N GLY A 43 -1.41 9.74 2.99
CA GLY A 43 -1.32 10.24 1.63
C GLY A 43 -0.04 9.78 0.92
N PRO A 44 0.08 10.04 -0.39
CA PRO A 44 1.22 9.64 -1.22
C PRO A 44 2.56 10.26 -0.75
N ASP A 45 2.55 11.46 -0.17
CA ASP A 45 3.74 12.15 0.33
C ASP A 45 4.27 11.62 1.67
N LYS A 46 3.58 10.65 2.29
CA LYS A 46 4.02 10.07 3.56
C LYS A 46 5.32 9.30 3.35
N VAL A 47 6.35 9.70 4.10
CA VAL A 47 7.60 8.94 4.21
C VAL A 47 7.38 7.69 5.05
N LEU A 48 7.81 6.56 4.50
CA LEU A 48 7.78 5.22 5.09
C LEU A 48 9.14 4.91 5.73
N SER A 49 9.10 4.33 6.93
CA SER A 49 10.28 3.82 7.62
C SER A 49 10.28 2.29 7.66
N PRO A 50 11.44 1.64 7.82
CA PRO A 50 11.53 0.17 7.91
C PRO A 50 10.81 -0.44 9.13
N GLN A 51 10.40 0.39 10.09
CA GLN A 51 9.66 -0.03 11.28
C GLN A 51 8.14 0.11 11.10
N ASP A 52 7.69 0.71 10.00
CA ASP A 52 6.28 0.94 9.74
C ASP A 52 5.62 -0.32 9.20
N GLU A 53 4.46 -0.68 9.75
CA GLU A 53 3.60 -1.71 9.17
C GLU A 53 2.78 -1.08 8.03
N ILE A 54 3.02 -1.53 6.79
CA ILE A 54 2.34 -0.99 5.61
C ILE A 54 1.28 -1.99 5.14
N THR A 55 0.06 -1.50 4.93
CA THR A 55 -1.04 -2.27 4.34
C THR A 55 -1.56 -1.54 3.11
N ILE A 56 -1.62 -2.23 1.98
CA ILE A 56 -2.18 -1.71 0.73
C ILE A 56 -3.53 -2.39 0.51
N LEU A 57 -4.60 -1.60 0.44
CA LEU A 57 -5.96 -2.09 0.24
C LEU A 57 -6.47 -1.62 -1.12
N PRO A 58 -7.09 -2.48 -1.93
CA PRO A 58 -7.80 -2.01 -3.12
C PRO A 58 -9.03 -1.21 -2.68
N TYR A 59 -9.32 -0.11 -3.36
CA TYR A 59 -10.62 0.57 -3.26
C TYR A 59 -11.68 -0.35 -3.85
N ILE A 60 -12.23 -1.22 -3.00
CA ILE A 60 -13.41 -1.99 -3.33
C ILE A 60 -14.61 -1.05 -3.17
N ALA A 61 -15.02 -0.41 -4.27
CA ALA A 61 -16.33 0.21 -4.37
C ALA A 61 -17.39 -0.89 -4.39
N GLY A 62 -17.74 -1.40 -3.21
CA GLY A 62 -18.83 -2.36 -3.05
C GLY A 62 -20.19 -1.66 -3.15
N GLY A 63 -21.02 -2.09 -4.10
CA GLY A 63 -22.47 -1.92 -4.05
C GLY A 63 -23.10 -1.27 -5.28
N TYR A 64 -23.51 -2.11 -6.24
CA TYR A 64 -24.67 -1.84 -7.09
C TYR A 64 -25.86 -2.65 -6.55
#